data_AF-A0A816HJ75-F1
#
_entry.id   AF-A0A816HJ75-F1
#
_cell.length_a   1.000
_cell.length_b   1.000
_cell.length_c   1.000
_cell.angle_alpha   90.00
_cell.angle_beta   90.00
_cell.angle_gamma   90.00
#
_symmetry.space_group_name_H-M   'P 1'
#
loop_
_entity.id
_entity.type
_entity.pdbx_description
1 polymer ?
#
loop_
_entity_poly.entity_id
_entity_poly.type
_entity_poly.pdbx_seq_one_letter_code
_entity_poly.pdbx_strand_id
1 'polypeptide(L)'
;DKNEFLIYETGNTEGDIFVEMGINTRTEKVEHFNAPKIIPDTEYQQMMRNLNSNQRKYTLNVMNLIKSGENQFFHFINGGAGVGKSTLIKAVYQSTLRFYNSLPGYNLDSIRTALCAPTGKAAALIDGMTLYSFLSLPVNQCKHKLVQFFLR
;
A
#
# COMPACT_ATOMS: atom_id res chain seq x y z
N ASP A 1 25.63 -56.85 21.75
CA ASP A 1 24.15 -56.89 21.78
C ASP A 1 23.55 -55.54 22.09
N LYS A 2 22.41 -55.28 21.42
CA LYS A 2 21.44 -54.17 21.58
C LYS A 2 21.44 -53.11 20.46
N ASN A 3 20.56 -53.39 19.50
CA ASN A 3 19.39 -52.56 19.16
C ASN A 3 19.61 -51.10 18.70
N GLU A 4 19.31 -50.88 17.41
CA GLU A 4 18.19 -50.04 16.95
C GLU A 4 18.32 -48.49 16.93
N PHE A 5 17.53 -47.90 16.02
CA PHE A 5 17.44 -46.54 15.44
C PHE A 5 17.83 -45.28 16.27
N LEU A 6 18.23 -44.21 15.56
CA LEU A 6 18.52 -42.86 16.10
C LEU A 6 17.86 -41.73 15.29
N ILE A 7 17.29 -40.74 16.01
CA ILE A 7 16.83 -39.43 15.53
C ILE A 7 17.86 -38.39 15.96
N TYR A 8 18.20 -37.42 15.09
CA TYR A 8 19.14 -36.35 15.42
C TYR A 8 18.53 -34.96 15.32
N GLU A 9 18.79 -34.17 16.36
CA GLU A 9 18.60 -32.72 16.42
C GLU A 9 19.93 -31.96 16.32
N THR A 10 19.79 -30.69 15.94
CA THR A 10 20.66 -29.53 16.18
C THR A 10 22.07 -29.55 15.61
N GLY A 11 22.44 -28.40 15.04
CA GLY A 11 23.84 -27.97 15.02
C GLY A 11 24.22 -27.39 13.68
N ASN A 12 24.21 -26.07 13.63
CA ASN A 12 24.76 -25.28 12.54
C ASN A 12 26.29 -25.47 12.49
N THR A 13 26.82 -26.09 11.41
CA THR A 13 28.18 -25.83 10.92
C THR A 13 28.26 -26.10 9.42
N GLU A 14 28.45 -25.01 8.68
CA GLU A 14 29.43 -24.86 7.61
C GLU A 14 29.22 -25.67 6.33
N GLY A 15 28.29 -25.17 5.52
CA GLY A 15 28.53 -25.00 4.09
C GLY A 15 28.29 -23.54 3.76
N ASP A 16 29.35 -22.78 3.54
CA ASP A 16 29.32 -21.35 3.21
C ASP A 16 28.57 -21.07 1.90
N ILE A 17 27.24 -20.96 1.98
CA ILE A 17 26.41 -20.41 0.90
C ILE A 17 26.41 -18.87 0.96
N PHE A 18 26.98 -18.29 2.01
CA PHE A 18 27.04 -16.84 2.21
C PHE A 18 28.06 -16.14 1.30
N VAL A 19 28.99 -16.87 0.67
CA VAL A 19 30.07 -16.27 -0.13
C VAL A 19 29.82 -16.34 -1.65
N GLU A 20 28.93 -17.21 -2.13
CA GLU A 20 28.77 -17.47 -3.58
C GLU A 20 27.49 -16.90 -4.24
N MET A 21 26.57 -16.31 -3.46
CA MET A 21 25.66 -15.31 -4.02
C MET A 21 26.22 -13.95 -3.69
N GLY A 22 27.12 -13.49 -4.57
CA GLY A 22 27.91 -12.28 -4.44
C GLY A 22 27.17 -11.18 -3.70
N ILE A 23 27.87 -10.59 -2.73
CA ILE A 23 27.50 -9.40 -1.99
C ILE A 23 26.89 -8.41 -2.98
N ASN A 24 25.57 -8.48 -3.15
CA ASN A 24 24.81 -7.32 -3.48
C ASN A 24 24.76 -6.64 -2.12
N THR A 25 25.71 -5.75 -1.88
CA THR A 25 25.48 -4.53 -1.12
C THR A 25 24.30 -3.81 -1.77
N ARG A 26 23.12 -4.42 -1.73
CA ARG A 26 21.90 -3.70 -1.81
C ARG A 26 21.84 -3.10 -0.42
N THR A 27 22.43 -1.90 -0.34
CA THR A 27 22.00 -0.87 0.58
C THR A 27 20.56 -1.17 0.93
N GLU A 28 20.26 -1.34 2.21
CA GLU A 28 18.90 -1.22 2.68
C GLU A 28 18.37 0.05 2.04
N LYS A 29 17.68 -0.10 0.90
CA LYS A 29 16.97 0.99 0.28
C LYS A 29 15.86 1.14 1.28
N VAL A 30 16.09 1.97 2.29
CA VAL A 30 15.06 2.52 3.15
C VAL A 30 13.98 2.90 2.14
N GLU A 31 12.90 2.13 2.11
CA GLU A 31 11.82 2.43 1.18
C GLU A 31 11.18 3.68 1.75
N HIS A 32 11.59 4.83 1.22
CA HIS A 32 11.17 6.12 1.72
C HIS A 32 9.68 6.20 1.46
N PHE A 33 8.88 6.10 2.52
CA PHE A 33 7.48 6.43 2.43
C PHE A 33 7.40 7.92 2.09
N ASN A 34 7.07 8.24 0.85
CA ASN A 34 6.91 9.62 0.44
C ASN A 34 5.77 10.22 1.26
N ALA A 35 6.09 11.26 2.02
CA ALA A 35 5.10 11.99 2.80
C ALA A 35 3.91 12.38 1.89
N PRO A 36 2.65 12.14 2.32
CA PRO A 36 1.48 12.46 1.53
C PRO A 36 1.47 13.92 1.11
N LYS A 37 1.63 14.20 -0.19
CA LYS A 37 1.60 15.58 -0.71
C LYS A 37 0.15 16.07 -0.81
N ILE A 38 -0.18 17.07 0.01
CA ILE A 38 -1.45 17.81 -0.11
C ILE A 38 -1.32 18.80 -1.27
N ILE A 39 -2.22 18.71 -2.24
CA ILE A 39 -2.30 19.71 -3.33
C ILE A 39 -2.94 21.01 -2.81
N PRO A 40 -2.69 22.19 -3.42
CA PRO A 40 -3.34 23.44 -3.04
C PRO A 40 -4.88 23.37 -3.07
N ASP A 41 -5.53 24.18 -2.23
CA ASP A 41 -7.00 24.19 -2.11
C ASP A 41 -7.70 24.52 -3.43
N THR A 42 -7.14 25.45 -4.21
CA THR A 42 -7.66 25.82 -5.54
C THR A 42 -7.67 24.62 -6.49
N GLU A 43 -6.57 23.87 -6.54
CA GLU A 43 -6.43 22.68 -7.37
C GLU A 43 -7.38 21.56 -6.91
N TYR A 44 -7.47 21.34 -5.59
CA TYR A 44 -8.40 20.39 -5.01
C TYR A 44 -9.86 20.73 -5.34
N GLN A 45 -10.26 21.98 -5.16
CA GLN A 45 -11.62 22.44 -5.48
C GLN A 45 -11.93 22.26 -6.97
N GLN A 46 -10.98 22.58 -7.85
CA GLN A 46 -11.13 22.37 -9.29
C GLN A 46 -11.30 20.88 -9.63
N MET A 47 -10.47 20.01 -9.07
CA MET A 47 -10.60 18.56 -9.21
C MET A 47 -11.99 18.07 -8.77
N MET A 48 -12.44 18.49 -7.59
CA MET A 48 -13.75 18.11 -7.06
C MET A 48 -14.92 18.64 -7.90
N ARG A 49 -14.76 19.81 -8.54
CA ARG A 49 -15.75 20.37 -9.49
C ARG A 49 -15.84 19.57 -10.78
N ASN A 50 -14.71 19.06 -11.26
CA ASN A 50 -14.59 18.32 -12.53
C ASN A 50 -15.01 16.84 -12.46
N LEU A 51 -15.26 16.30 -11.26
CA LEU A 51 -15.79 14.94 -11.12
C LEU A 51 -17.16 14.81 -11.77
N ASN A 52 -17.38 13.71 -12.48
CA ASN A 52 -18.72 13.37 -12.95
C ASN A 52 -19.64 12.97 -11.77
N SER A 53 -20.94 12.87 -12.02
CA SER A 53 -21.95 12.59 -10.98
C SER A 53 -21.66 11.33 -10.18
N ASN A 54 -21.27 10.24 -10.84
CA ASN A 54 -20.98 8.96 -10.18
C ASN A 54 -19.70 9.02 -9.34
N GLN A 55 -18.64 9.64 -9.88
CA GLN A 55 -17.38 9.88 -9.16
C GLN A 55 -17.63 10.73 -7.91
N ARG A 56 -18.35 11.85 -8.04
CA ARG A 56 -18.68 12.73 -6.90
C ARG A 56 -19.50 12.00 -5.84
N LYS A 57 -20.54 11.25 -6.26
CA LYS A 57 -21.37 10.45 -5.35
C LYS A 57 -20.53 9.43 -4.59
N TYR A 58 -19.63 8.73 -5.27
CA TYR A 58 -18.74 7.76 -4.65
C TYR A 58 -17.78 8.43 -3.65
N THR A 59 -17.11 9.52 -4.03
CA THR A 59 -16.21 10.24 -3.12
C THR A 59 -16.94 10.71 -1.86
N LEU A 60 -18.16 11.26 -2.00
CA LEU A 60 -18.95 11.68 -0.84
C LEU A 60 -19.32 10.50 0.06
N ASN A 61 -19.72 9.37 -0.52
CA ASN A 61 -20.07 8.17 0.24
C ASN A 61 -18.86 7.64 1.04
N VAL A 62 -17.68 7.57 0.41
CA VAL A 62 -16.44 7.17 1.10
C VAL A 62 -16.12 8.12 2.26
N MET A 63 -16.24 9.43 2.04
CA MET A 63 -16.01 10.40 3.12
C MET A 63 -17.02 10.27 4.27
N ASN A 64 -18.27 9.91 3.98
CA ASN A 64 -19.27 9.66 5.02
C ASN A 64 -18.92 8.42 5.83
N LEU A 65 -18.54 7.30 5.18
CA LEU A 65 -18.11 6.07 5.87
C LEU A 65 -16.90 6.30 6.78
N ILE A 66 -15.91 7.08 6.31
CA ILE A 66 -14.72 7.42 7.11
C ILE A 66 -15.12 8.26 8.33
N LYS A 67 -16.03 9.23 8.16
CA LYS A 67 -16.46 10.13 9.23
C LYS A 67 -17.40 9.49 10.24
N SER A 68 -18.23 8.53 9.81
CA SER A 68 -19.13 7.80 10.72
C SER A 68 -18.37 6.83 11.62
N GLY A 69 -17.08 6.60 11.37
CA GLY A 69 -16.29 5.62 12.11
C GLY A 69 -16.79 4.20 11.89
N GLU A 70 -17.49 3.95 10.77
CA GLU A 70 -17.96 2.63 10.43
C GLU A 70 -16.81 1.65 10.23
N ASN A 71 -17.12 0.35 10.42
CA ASN A 71 -16.19 -0.75 10.29
C ASN A 71 -15.44 -0.76 8.94
N GLN A 72 -14.37 -1.56 8.89
CA GLN A 72 -13.58 -1.82 7.68
C GLN A 72 -14.46 -2.07 6.44
N PHE A 73 -14.22 -1.30 5.37
CA PHE A 73 -14.92 -1.43 4.10
C PHE A 73 -13.95 -1.68 2.94
N PHE A 74 -14.37 -2.53 2.00
CA PHE A 74 -13.58 -2.89 0.82
C PHE A 74 -14.41 -2.66 -0.43
N HIS A 75 -14.01 -1.67 -1.25
CA HIS A 75 -14.71 -1.33 -2.48
C HIS A 75 -13.87 -1.68 -3.70
N PHE A 76 -14.50 -2.35 -4.67
CA PHE A 76 -13.94 -2.58 -5.99
C PHE A 76 -14.57 -1.63 -7.00
N ILE A 77 -13.74 -0.86 -7.71
CA ILE A 77 -14.19 0.12 -8.71
C ILE A 77 -13.79 -0.40 -10.09
N ASN A 78 -14.78 -0.62 -10.95
CA ASN A 78 -14.56 -1.03 -12.33
C ASN A 78 -14.99 0.06 -13.33
N GLY A 79 -14.50 -0.03 -14.56
CA GLY A 79 -14.89 0.85 -15.67
C GLY A 79 -13.92 0.76 -16.85
N GLY A 80 -14.36 1.20 -18.03
CA GLY A 80 -13.57 1.19 -19.26
C GLY A 80 -12.28 2.02 -19.19
N ALA A 81 -11.42 1.90 -20.21
CA ALA A 81 -10.26 2.78 -20.34
C ALA A 81 -10.71 4.24 -20.50
N GLY A 82 -9.94 5.20 -19.95
CA GLY A 82 -10.22 6.63 -20.11
C GLY A 82 -11.38 7.20 -19.27
N VAL A 83 -12.14 6.39 -18.53
CA VAL A 83 -13.30 6.86 -17.73
C VAL A 83 -12.94 7.68 -16.47
N GLY A 84 -11.66 7.98 -16.24
CA GLY A 84 -11.21 8.80 -15.12
C GLY A 84 -11.05 8.07 -13.78
N LYS A 85 -10.76 6.76 -13.78
CA LYS A 85 -10.52 5.98 -12.53
C LYS A 85 -9.39 6.58 -11.68
N SER A 86 -8.26 6.96 -12.31
CA SER A 86 -7.15 7.60 -11.60
C SER A 86 -7.56 8.95 -10.99
N THR A 87 -8.40 9.73 -11.67
CA THR A 87 -8.96 10.99 -11.16
C THR A 87 -9.81 10.75 -9.91
N LEU A 88 -10.67 9.73 -9.93
CA LEU A 88 -11.47 9.34 -8.77
C LEU A 88 -10.59 8.94 -7.58
N ILE A 89 -9.56 8.13 -7.82
CA ILE A 89 -8.59 7.72 -6.80
C ILE A 89 -7.91 8.94 -6.18
N LYS A 90 -7.42 9.89 -7.01
CA LYS A 90 -6.79 11.13 -6.52
C LYS A 90 -7.76 11.99 -5.70
N ALA A 91 -9.02 12.08 -6.12
CA ALA A 91 -10.05 12.81 -5.37
C ALA A 91 -10.29 12.20 -3.98
N VAL A 92 -10.53 10.89 -3.90
CA VAL A 92 -10.73 10.19 -2.61
C VAL A 92 -9.50 10.34 -1.71
N TYR A 93 -8.31 10.18 -2.28
CA TYR A 93 -7.05 10.31 -1.55
C TYR A 93 -6.90 11.70 -0.92
N GLN A 94 -7.07 12.76 -1.71
CA GLN A 94 -6.95 14.14 -1.22
C GLN A 94 -8.05 14.50 -0.22
N SER A 95 -9.30 14.06 -0.44
CA SER A 95 -10.39 14.29 0.51
C SER A 95 -10.10 13.62 1.87
N THR A 96 -9.56 12.41 1.84
CA THR A 96 -9.22 11.65 3.06
C THR A 96 -8.03 12.28 3.80
N LEU A 97 -6.97 12.63 3.07
CA LEU A 97 -5.78 13.27 3.64
C LEU A 97 -6.13 14.60 4.33
N ARG A 98 -6.95 15.43 3.67
CA ARG A 98 -7.40 16.72 4.20
C ARG A 98 -8.29 16.56 5.43
N PHE A 99 -9.13 15.52 5.47
CA PHE A 99 -9.95 15.24 6.64
C PHE A 99 -9.08 14.90 7.85
N TYR A 100 -8.16 13.95 7.74
CA TYR A 100 -7.30 13.59 8.86
C TYR A 100 -6.41 14.75 9.33
N ASN A 101 -5.91 15.56 8.40
CA ASN A 101 -5.09 16.72 8.75
C ASN A 101 -5.89 17.88 9.38
N SER A 102 -7.21 17.90 9.25
CA SER A 102 -8.07 18.90 9.91
C SER A 102 -8.43 18.54 11.35
N LEU A 103 -8.15 17.32 11.80
CA LEU A 103 -8.49 16.91 13.15
C LEU A 103 -7.45 17.44 14.16
N PRO A 104 -7.87 17.94 15.34
CA PRO A 104 -6.96 18.50 16.35
C PRO A 104 -6.16 17.41 17.07
N GLY A 105 -4.87 17.68 17.32
CA GLY A 105 -3.97 16.75 18.05
C GLY A 105 -3.35 15.65 17.20
N TYR A 106 -3.40 15.76 15.87
CA TYR A 106 -2.91 14.71 14.97
C TYR A 106 -1.47 14.96 14.52
N ASN A 107 -0.65 13.91 14.65
CA ASN A 107 0.72 13.91 14.18
C ASN A 107 0.77 13.70 12.65
N LEU A 108 1.34 14.66 11.93
CA LEU A 108 1.55 14.63 10.48
C LEU A 108 2.51 13.52 10.04
N ASP A 109 3.35 12.99 10.95
CA ASP A 109 4.30 11.92 10.68
C ASP A 109 3.63 10.52 10.65
N SER A 110 2.36 10.42 11.04
CA SER A 110 1.62 9.15 11.02
C SER A 110 0.97 8.88 9.66
N ILE A 111 1.22 7.70 9.10
CA ILE A 111 0.61 7.28 7.83
C ILE A 111 -0.87 6.94 8.07
N ARG A 112 -1.78 7.79 7.56
CA ARG A 112 -3.25 7.58 7.65
C ARG A 112 -3.87 7.08 6.36
N THR A 113 -3.29 7.48 5.24
CA THR A 113 -3.76 7.10 3.91
C THR A 113 -2.55 6.75 3.07
N ALA A 114 -2.54 5.56 2.51
CA ALA A 114 -1.52 5.11 1.57
C ALA A 114 -2.13 4.92 0.20
N LEU A 115 -1.39 5.28 -0.83
CA LEU A 115 -1.78 5.09 -2.22
C LEU A 115 -0.81 4.15 -2.91
N CYS A 116 -1.30 2.97 -3.28
CA CYS A 116 -0.48 1.89 -3.80
C CYS A 116 -0.97 1.41 -5.15
N ALA A 117 -0.04 0.95 -5.99
CA ALA A 117 -0.37 0.26 -7.23
C ALA A 117 0.51 -0.99 -7.43
N PRO A 118 0.09 -1.97 -8.24
CA PRO A 118 0.87 -3.19 -8.45
C PRO A 118 2.19 -2.99 -9.19
N THR A 119 2.28 -1.99 -10.07
CA THR A 119 3.48 -1.73 -10.90
C THR A 119 4.00 -0.31 -10.70
N GLY A 120 5.30 -0.10 -10.91
CA GLY A 120 5.94 1.21 -10.76
C GLY A 120 5.33 2.29 -11.67
N LYS A 121 4.94 1.94 -12.90
CA LYS A 121 4.29 2.89 -13.83
C LYS A 121 2.90 3.29 -13.36
N ALA A 122 2.10 2.35 -12.85
CA ALA A 122 0.78 2.66 -12.31
C ALA A 122 0.88 3.48 -11.02
N ALA A 123 1.87 3.19 -10.17
CA ALA A 123 2.14 3.96 -8.96
C ALA A 123 2.51 5.40 -9.29
N ALA A 124 3.41 5.62 -10.27
CA ALA A 124 3.78 6.95 -10.73
C ALA A 124 2.58 7.74 -11.29
N LEU A 125 1.64 7.09 -12.00
CA LEU A 125 0.47 7.76 -12.57
C LEU A 125 -0.45 8.37 -11.49
N ILE A 126 -0.55 7.70 -10.35
CA ILE A 126 -1.39 8.13 -9.23
C ILE A 126 -0.62 8.89 -8.16
N ASP A 127 0.67 9.18 -8.39
CA ASP A 127 1.57 9.81 -7.42
C ASP A 127 1.68 9.00 -6.10
N GLY A 128 1.62 7.67 -6.22
CA GLY A 128 1.73 6.72 -5.11
C GLY A 128 3.01 5.89 -5.17
N MET A 129 3.03 4.79 -4.44
CA MET A 129 4.13 3.82 -4.44
C MET A 129 3.67 2.43 -4.87
N THR A 130 4.62 1.52 -5.09
CA THR A 130 4.23 0.14 -5.39
C THR A 130 3.73 -0.56 -4.13
N LEU A 131 2.76 -1.45 -4.28
CA LEU A 131 2.26 -2.26 -3.16
C LEU A 131 3.39 -3.06 -2.51
N TYR A 132 4.29 -3.57 -3.34
CA TYR A 132 5.52 -4.23 -2.91
C TYR A 132 6.34 -3.35 -1.97
N SER A 133 6.61 -2.09 -2.38
CA SER A 133 7.39 -1.16 -1.57
C SER A 133 6.69 -0.69 -0.30
N PHE A 134 5.36 -0.60 -0.34
CA PHE A 134 4.59 -0.17 0.83
C PHE A 134 4.57 -1.23 1.93
N LEU A 135 4.46 -2.51 1.54
CA LEU A 135 4.35 -3.64 2.46
C LEU A 135 5.70 -4.29 2.78
N SER A 136 6.80 -3.76 2.22
CA SER A 136 8.13 -4.37 2.30
C SER A 136 8.13 -5.87 2.00
N LEU A 137 7.32 -6.30 1.01
CA LEU A 137 7.22 -7.71 0.65
C LEU A 137 8.59 -8.21 0.17
N PRO A 138 8.96 -9.48 0.33
CA PRO A 138 10.20 -10.01 -0.23
C PRO A 138 10.08 -10.16 -1.76
N VAL A 139 11.05 -9.65 -2.53
CA VAL A 139 11.15 -9.88 -3.98
C VAL A 139 11.53 -11.34 -4.14
N ASN A 140 10.57 -12.26 -4.20
CA ASN A 140 10.68 -13.61 -4.78
C ASN A 140 9.47 -14.49 -4.43
N GLN A 141 8.28 -14.30 -5.01
CA GLN A 141 7.24 -15.36 -5.00
C GLN A 141 6.39 -15.39 -6.28
N CYS A 142 7.03 -15.63 -7.43
CA CYS A 142 6.40 -16.42 -8.50
C CYS A 142 6.75 -17.89 -8.30
N LYS A 143 6.37 -18.45 -7.15
CA LYS A 143 6.17 -19.89 -6.98
C LYS A 143 4.91 -20.05 -6.14
N HIS A 144 3.90 -20.67 -6.75
CA HIS A 144 2.62 -21.04 -6.17
C HIS A 144 2.64 -21.21 -4.64
N LYS A 145 2.05 -20.26 -3.91
CA LYS A 145 1.26 -20.51 -2.70
C LYS A 145 0.55 -19.22 -2.28
N LEU A 146 -0.78 -19.25 -2.36
CA LEU A 146 -1.65 -18.30 -1.68
C LEU A 146 -1.36 -18.41 -0.17
N VAL A 147 -0.81 -17.35 0.42
CA VAL A 147 -0.69 -17.23 1.87
C VAL A 147 -1.81 -16.34 2.35
N GLN A 148 -2.70 -16.93 3.13
CA GLN A 148 -3.82 -16.31 3.81
C GLN A 148 -3.28 -15.35 4.87
N PHE A 149 -3.50 -14.04 4.67
CA PHE A 149 -3.12 -13.04 5.67
C PHE A 149 -4.19 -12.92 6.76
N PHE A 150 -3.68 -12.93 7.98
CA PHE A 150 -4.33 -12.99 9.28
C PHE A 150 -5.05 -11.67 9.58
N LEU A 151 -6.36 -11.74 9.83
CA LEU A 151 -7.08 -10.73 10.63
C LEU A 151 -6.81 -11.07 12.10
N ARG A 152 -6.35 -10.07 12.87
CA ARG A 152 -6.39 -10.09 14.32
C ARG A 152 -7.06 -8.80 14.79
#